data_AF-A0A149PN10-F1
#
_entry.id   AF-A0A149PN10-F1
#
_cell.length_a   1.000
_cell.length_b   1.000
_cell.length_c   1.000
_cell.angle_alpha   90.00
_cell.angle_beta   90.00
_cell.angle_gamma   90.00
#
_symmetry.space_group_name_H-M   'P 1'
#
loop_
_entity.id
_entity.type
_entity.pdbx_description
1 polymer ?
#
loop_
_entity_poly.entity_id
_entity_poly.type
_entity_poly.pdbx_seq_one_letter_code
_entity_poly.pdbx_strand_id
1 'polypeptide(L)'
;MQALWQAHRFSTLKTFDRKAFQHSGHIVGMCGDGANDAPALCHAQIGIAVLTATDAAKSAAGMVLTEPGLGGIVAAVKEGRVTFQRILTYTLYAIHQRRRWWGSCPSLWLVASSVTDVVIAMVLAVGGIAMTSLPVAVVAGLLAATVLFAAARDVIKIPVLAHLRIAWNAG
;
A
#
# COMPACT_ATOMS: atom_id res chain seq x y z
N MET A 1 -11.55 25.91 -13.49
CA MET A 1 -12.27 25.68 -12.22
C MET A 1 -11.36 26.12 -11.08
N GLN A 2 -11.35 27.44 -10.83
CA GLN A 2 -10.55 28.12 -9.81
C GLN A 2 -11.19 27.90 -8.44
N ALA A 3 -10.54 27.12 -7.58
CA ALA A 3 -10.79 27.19 -6.14
C ALA A 3 -10.13 28.48 -5.62
N LEU A 4 -10.94 29.54 -5.65
CA LEU A 4 -10.67 30.86 -5.11
C LEU A 4 -10.23 30.72 -3.65
N TRP A 5 -8.93 30.88 -3.39
CA TRP A 5 -8.38 30.99 -2.05
C TRP A 5 -8.88 32.30 -1.43
N GLN A 6 -9.95 32.26 -0.65
CA GLN A 6 -10.30 33.34 0.27
C GLN A 6 -9.41 33.26 1.52
N ALA A 7 -8.18 33.74 1.39
CA ALA A 7 -7.26 33.95 2.51
C ALA A 7 -7.59 35.20 3.35
N HIS A 8 -8.77 35.82 3.16
CA HIS A 8 -9.06 37.19 3.64
C HIS A 8 -9.96 37.30 4.89
N ARG A 9 -10.31 36.20 5.57
CA ARG A 9 -11.11 36.25 6.81
C ARG A 9 -10.58 35.28 7.87
N PHE A 10 -9.43 35.63 8.45
CA PHE A 10 -8.83 34.87 9.56
C PHE A 10 -9.31 35.29 10.96
N SER A 11 -10.25 36.22 11.11
CA SER A 11 -10.54 36.83 12.42
C SER A 11 -11.88 36.50 13.10
N THR A 12 -12.82 35.74 12.52
CA THR A 12 -14.10 35.48 13.22
C THR A 12 -14.84 34.25 12.69
N LEU A 13 -14.41 33.03 13.05
CA LEU A 13 -15.11 31.79 12.68
C LEU A 13 -15.23 30.83 13.87
N LYS A 14 -15.88 31.26 14.96
CA LYS A 14 -16.34 30.32 16.00
C LYS A 14 -17.71 29.68 15.70
N THR A 15 -18.38 30.10 14.61
CA THR A 15 -19.77 29.70 14.34
C THR A 15 -20.11 29.50 12.85
N PHE A 16 -19.12 29.32 11.97
CA PHE A 16 -19.43 28.93 10.59
C PHE A 16 -19.68 27.43 10.52
N ASP A 17 -20.84 27.09 9.94
CA ASP A 17 -21.34 25.73 9.85
C ASP A 17 -20.36 24.85 9.02
N ARG A 18 -19.46 24.18 9.73
CA ARG A 18 -18.53 23.18 9.18
C ARG A 18 -19.28 22.19 8.29
N LYS A 19 -20.50 21.79 8.70
CA LYS A 19 -21.29 20.82 7.95
C LYS A 19 -21.69 21.37 6.59
N ALA A 20 -22.02 22.65 6.47
CA ALA A 20 -22.38 23.27 5.19
C ALA A 20 -21.23 23.21 4.16
N PHE A 21 -20.00 23.53 4.55
CA PHE A 21 -18.84 23.45 3.65
C PHE A 21 -18.43 22.01 3.31
N GLN A 22 -18.57 21.10 4.28
CA GLN A 22 -18.33 19.67 4.06
C GLN A 22 -19.39 19.08 3.11
N HIS A 23 -20.65 19.52 3.21
CA HIS A 23 -21.73 19.08 2.32
C HIS A 23 -21.53 19.52 0.87
N SER A 24 -20.87 20.66 0.67
CA SER A 24 -20.48 21.18 -0.65
C SER A 24 -19.24 20.48 -1.24
N GLY A 25 -18.72 19.43 -0.60
CA GLY A 25 -17.57 18.66 -1.09
C GLY A 25 -16.21 19.35 -0.88
N HIS A 26 -16.13 20.39 -0.05
CA HIS A 26 -14.87 21.05 0.26
C HIS A 26 -14.15 20.38 1.43
N ILE A 27 -12.84 20.22 1.31
CA ILE A 27 -11.98 19.80 2.41
C ILE A 27 -11.71 21.01 3.30
N VAL A 28 -12.10 20.92 4.57
CA VAL A 28 -11.99 22.01 5.55
C VAL A 28 -10.87 21.69 6.55
N GLY A 29 -9.88 22.57 6.61
CA GLY A 29 -8.88 22.58 7.68
C GLY A 29 -9.21 23.67 8.71
N MET A 30 -8.92 23.39 9.99
CA MET A 30 -9.06 24.37 11.07
C MET A 30 -7.72 24.60 11.76
N CYS A 31 -7.48 25.84 12.19
CA CYS A 31 -6.31 26.23 12.97
C CYS A 31 -6.78 26.84 14.28
N GLY A 32 -6.11 26.51 15.39
CA GLY A 32 -6.47 27.00 16.72
C GLY A 32 -5.29 27.00 17.68
N ASP A 33 -5.47 27.73 18.78
CA ASP A 33 -4.45 27.89 19.82
C ASP A 33 -5.01 27.59 21.23
N GLY A 34 -6.30 27.77 21.45
CA GLY A 34 -6.95 27.60 22.74
C GLY A 34 -7.58 26.22 22.95
N ALA A 35 -7.76 25.84 24.23
CA ALA A 35 -8.48 24.62 24.62
C ALA A 35 -9.94 24.62 24.11
N ASN A 36 -10.53 25.79 23.92
CA ASN A 36 -11.87 25.97 23.36
C ASN A 36 -11.96 25.54 21.88
N ASP A 37 -10.84 25.54 21.16
CA ASP A 37 -10.79 25.15 19.74
C ASP A 37 -10.54 23.64 19.59
N ALA A 38 -10.20 22.92 20.67
CA ALA A 38 -9.95 21.48 20.64
C ALA A 38 -11.10 20.66 20.03
N PRO A 39 -12.39 20.91 20.35
CA PRO A 39 -13.48 20.20 19.68
C PRO A 39 -13.52 20.49 18.18
N ALA A 40 -13.26 21.73 17.76
CA ALA A 40 -13.27 22.12 16.35
C ALA A 40 -12.11 21.48 15.57
N LEU A 41 -10.91 21.45 16.16
CA LEU A 41 -9.71 20.80 15.60
C LEU A 41 -9.89 19.28 15.43
N CYS A 42 -10.47 18.61 16.43
CA CYS A 42 -10.73 17.18 16.38
C CYS A 42 -11.79 16.81 15.33
N HIS A 43 -12.77 17.69 15.10
CA HIS A 43 -13.80 17.47 14.08
C HIS A 43 -13.38 17.95 12.68
N ALA A 44 -12.32 18.75 12.52
CA ALA A 44 -11.86 19.16 11.20
C ALA A 44 -11.30 17.96 10.41
N GLN A 45 -11.33 18.02 9.07
CA GLN A 45 -10.60 17.03 8.27
C GLN A 45 -9.09 17.12 8.54
N ILE A 46 -8.60 18.33 8.80
CA ILE A 46 -7.22 18.62 9.19
C ILE A 46 -7.25 19.68 10.29
N GLY A 47 -6.95 19.30 11.52
CA GLY A 47 -6.75 20.22 12.64
C GLY A 47 -5.27 20.59 12.80
N ILE A 48 -4.96 21.88 12.85
CA ILE A 48 -3.60 22.41 12.98
C ILE A 48 -3.50 23.26 14.26
N ALA A 49 -2.55 22.96 15.13
CA ALA A 49 -2.23 23.79 16.28
C ALA A 49 -0.97 24.62 16.03
N VAL A 50 -0.96 25.87 16.45
CA VAL A 50 0.24 26.72 16.41
C VAL A 50 1.23 26.35 17.52
N LEU A 51 2.50 26.75 17.39
CA LEU A 51 3.54 26.46 18.39
C LEU A 51 3.16 26.94 19.79
N THR A 52 2.55 28.13 19.88
CA THR A 52 2.12 28.78 21.13
C THR A 52 0.77 28.27 21.65
N ALA A 53 0.19 27.25 21.02
CA ALA A 53 -1.09 26.69 21.42
C ALA A 53 -1.00 25.96 22.76
N THR A 54 -2.13 25.95 23.47
CA THR A 54 -2.36 25.17 24.69
C THR A 54 -2.19 23.67 24.43
N ASP A 55 -1.80 22.92 25.46
CA ASP A 55 -1.62 21.46 25.33
C ASP A 55 -2.90 20.73 24.95
N ALA A 56 -4.06 21.26 25.35
CA ALA A 56 -5.36 20.77 24.92
C ALA A 56 -5.57 20.92 23.40
N ALA A 57 -5.21 22.06 22.82
CA ALA A 57 -5.30 22.28 21.38
C ALA A 57 -4.30 21.42 20.60
N LYS A 58 -3.05 21.31 21.09
CA LYS A 58 -2.02 20.45 20.48
C LYS A 58 -2.40 18.98 20.50
N SER A 59 -3.02 18.50 21.57
CA SER A 59 -3.47 17.11 21.69
C SER A 59 -4.68 16.80 20.80
N ALA A 60 -5.50 17.81 20.49
CA ALA A 60 -6.67 17.66 19.63
C ALA A 60 -6.36 17.84 18.12
N ALA A 61 -5.24 18.50 17.79
CA ALA A 61 -4.80 18.72 16.42
C ALA A 61 -4.09 17.49 15.84
N GLY A 62 -4.27 17.26 14.53
CA GLY A 62 -3.50 16.25 13.79
C GLY A 62 -2.11 16.72 13.36
N MET A 63 -1.87 18.03 13.41
CA MET A 63 -0.59 18.65 13.05
C MET A 63 -0.28 19.81 14.01
N VAL A 64 0.98 19.94 14.43
CA VAL A 64 1.44 21.06 15.27
C VAL A 64 2.56 21.79 14.54
N LEU A 65 2.44 23.10 14.40
CA LEU A 65 3.48 23.93 13.80
C LEU A 65 4.63 24.12 14.78
N THR A 66 5.84 23.85 14.32
CA THR A 66 7.08 24.03 15.09
C THR A 66 7.60 25.46 15.05
N GLU A 67 7.12 26.27 14.12
CA GLU A 67 7.50 27.67 13.93
C GLU A 67 6.27 28.57 14.12
N PRO A 68 6.46 29.80 14.63
CA PRO A 68 5.38 30.77 14.74
C PRO A 68 4.91 31.24 13.36
N GLY A 69 3.60 31.47 13.22
CA GLY A 69 2.98 31.98 12.00
C GLY A 69 2.32 30.90 11.13
N LEU A 70 1.72 31.33 10.02
CA LEU A 70 0.93 30.46 9.12
C LEU A 70 1.75 29.89 7.95
N GLY A 71 3.02 30.30 7.81
CA GLY A 71 3.91 29.86 6.72
C GLY A 71 4.10 28.35 6.67
N GLY A 72 4.19 27.69 7.83
CA GLY A 72 4.31 26.25 7.94
C GLY A 72 3.13 25.48 7.33
N ILE A 73 1.91 26.06 7.32
CA ILE A 73 0.74 25.44 6.68
C ILE A 73 0.90 25.44 5.16
N VAL A 74 1.37 26.55 4.58
CA VAL A 74 1.60 26.65 3.13
C VAL A 74 2.68 25.67 2.69
N ALA A 75 3.78 25.58 3.45
CA ALA A 75 4.84 24.61 3.22
C ALA A 75 4.32 23.16 3.30
N ALA A 76 3.54 22.83 4.34
CA ALA A 76 2.95 21.52 4.52
C ALA A 76 2.03 21.11 3.37
N VAL A 77 1.19 22.04 2.87
CA VAL A 77 0.31 21.78 1.72
C VAL A 77 1.13 21.58 0.44
N LYS A 78 2.20 22.35 0.25
CA LYS A 78 3.09 22.23 -0.92
C LYS A 78 3.80 20.86 -0.92
N GLU A 79 4.40 20.47 0.20
CA GLU A 79 5.05 19.17 0.36
C GLU A 79 4.07 18.00 0.24
N GLY A 80 2.89 18.12 0.85
CA GLY A 80 1.83 17.11 0.76
C GLY A 80 1.41 16.82 -0.68
N ARG A 81 1.28 17.87 -1.52
CA ARG A 81 0.95 17.71 -2.95
C ARG A 81 2.06 16.98 -3.71
N VAL A 82 3.33 17.28 -3.43
CA VAL A 82 4.48 16.61 -4.08
C VAL A 82 4.52 15.13 -3.69
N THR A 83 4.35 14.82 -2.41
CA THR A 83 4.34 13.45 -1.90
C THR A 83 3.17 12.65 -2.47
N PHE A 84 1.97 13.24 -2.55
CA PHE A 84 0.80 12.58 -3.14
C PHE A 84 1.03 12.20 -4.62
N GLN A 85 1.64 13.09 -5.40
CA GLN A 85 2.00 12.80 -6.80
C GLN A 85 3.00 11.63 -6.90
N ARG A 86 3.99 11.57 -5.99
CA ARG A 86 4.97 10.48 -5.94
C ARG A 86 4.32 9.14 -5.60
N ILE A 87 3.43 9.11 -4.60
CA ILE A 87 2.70 7.90 -4.21
C ILE A 87 1.81 7.41 -5.36
N LEU A 88 1.10 8.31 -6.04
CA LEU A 88 0.30 7.96 -7.22
C LEU A 88 1.16 7.33 -8.30
N THR A 89 2.29 7.95 -8.62
CA THR A 89 3.23 7.45 -9.64
C THR A 89 3.76 6.06 -9.26
N TYR A 90 4.15 5.87 -8.00
CA TYR A 90 4.63 4.59 -7.49
C TYR A 90 3.56 3.51 -7.53
N THR A 91 2.33 3.84 -7.11
CA THR A 91 1.20 2.90 -7.10
C THR A 91 0.83 2.49 -8.52
N LEU A 92 0.75 3.45 -9.44
CA LEU A 92 0.52 3.18 -10.86
C LEU A 92 1.63 2.29 -11.44
N TYR A 93 2.88 2.58 -11.13
CA TYR A 93 4.02 1.79 -11.57
C TYR A 93 3.98 0.36 -11.02
N ALA A 94 3.69 0.19 -9.73
CA ALA A 94 3.57 -1.12 -9.08
C ALA A 94 2.44 -1.96 -9.70
N ILE A 95 1.29 -1.35 -10.01
CA ILE A 95 0.18 -2.03 -10.68
C ILE A 95 0.59 -2.46 -12.11
N HIS A 96 1.27 -1.58 -12.86
CA HIS A 96 1.76 -1.91 -14.21
C HIS A 96 2.78 -3.06 -14.19
N GLN A 97 3.74 -3.04 -13.26
CA GLN A 97 4.71 -4.13 -13.11
C GLN A 97 4.06 -5.45 -12.72
N ARG A 98 3.09 -5.44 -11.79
CA ARG A 98 2.37 -6.63 -11.34
C ARG A 98 1.61 -7.31 -12.47
N ARG A 99 1.01 -6.54 -13.40
CA ARG A 99 0.34 -7.07 -14.59
C ARG A 99 1.32 -7.78 -15.53
N ARG A 100 2.55 -7.26 -15.66
CA ARG A 100 3.59 -7.85 -16.51
C ARG A 100 4.18 -9.12 -15.92
N TRP A 101 4.37 -9.17 -14.60
CA TRP A 101 4.88 -10.35 -13.88
C TRP A 101 3.94 -11.56 -13.93
N TRP A 102 2.62 -11.36 -13.97
CA TRP A 102 1.65 -12.46 -14.11
C TRP A 102 1.27 -12.82 -15.54
N GLY A 103 1.63 -11.99 -16.53
CA GLY A 103 1.49 -12.34 -17.96
C GLY A 103 2.61 -13.26 -18.45
N SER A 104 3.76 -13.27 -17.77
CA SER A 104 4.78 -14.28 -17.96
C SER A 104 4.34 -15.53 -17.18
N CYS A 105 3.45 -16.34 -17.77
CA CYS A 105 3.40 -17.75 -17.42
C CYS A 105 4.86 -18.21 -17.33
N PRO A 106 5.34 -18.78 -16.21
CA PRO A 106 6.66 -19.40 -16.20
C PRO A 106 6.61 -20.38 -17.35
N SER A 107 7.37 -20.10 -18.41
CA SER A 107 7.22 -20.82 -19.66
C SER A 107 7.36 -22.30 -19.33
N LEU A 108 6.49 -23.13 -19.89
CA LEU A 108 6.52 -24.58 -19.66
C LEU A 108 7.95 -25.12 -19.81
N TRP A 109 8.76 -24.47 -20.65
CA TRP A 109 10.19 -24.64 -20.85
C TRP A 109 11.07 -24.46 -19.61
N LEU A 110 10.83 -23.46 -18.76
CA LEU A 110 11.63 -23.24 -17.55
C LEU A 110 11.34 -24.31 -16.49
N VAL A 111 10.06 -24.68 -16.36
CA VAL A 111 9.64 -25.81 -15.50
C VAL A 111 10.17 -27.13 -16.07
N ALA A 112 10.04 -27.34 -17.38
CA ALA A 112 10.56 -28.53 -18.06
C ALA A 112 12.10 -28.64 -17.94
N SER A 113 12.83 -27.53 -18.02
CA SER A 113 14.28 -27.50 -17.84
C SER A 113 14.66 -27.94 -16.42
N SER A 114 14.05 -27.35 -15.39
CA SER A 114 14.35 -27.75 -14.01
C SER A 114 13.98 -29.21 -13.71
N VAL A 115 12.89 -29.71 -14.29
CA VAL A 115 12.53 -31.13 -14.16
C VAL A 115 13.53 -32.02 -14.90
N THR A 116 14.01 -31.60 -16.07
CA THR A 116 15.02 -32.35 -16.85
C THR A 116 16.34 -32.47 -16.09
N ASP A 117 16.82 -31.39 -15.47
CA ASP A 117 18.04 -31.43 -14.66
C ASP A 117 17.91 -32.40 -13.47
N VAL A 118 16.76 -32.39 -12.80
CA VAL A 118 16.46 -33.31 -11.70
C VAL A 118 16.41 -34.76 -12.19
N VAL A 119 15.78 -35.02 -13.34
CA VAL A 119 15.70 -36.36 -13.94
C VAL A 119 17.09 -36.86 -14.36
N ILE A 120 17.94 -36.01 -14.94
CA ILE A 120 19.32 -36.37 -15.31
C ILE A 120 20.13 -36.75 -14.06
N ALA A 121 20.08 -35.93 -13.01
CA ALA A 121 20.75 -36.24 -11.74
C ALA A 121 20.24 -37.56 -11.13
N MET A 122 18.94 -37.81 -11.24
CA MET A 122 18.30 -39.04 -10.77
C MET A 122 18.74 -40.28 -11.55
N VAL A 123 18.81 -40.19 -12.89
CA VAL A 123 19.25 -41.29 -13.76
C VAL A 123 20.73 -41.59 -13.54
N LEU A 124 21.57 -40.57 -13.36
CA LEU A 124 22.98 -40.73 -13.00
C LEU A 124 23.16 -41.40 -11.63
N ALA A 125 22.30 -41.08 -10.66
CA ALA A 125 22.31 -41.70 -9.34
C ALA A 125 21.86 -43.17 -9.36
N VAL A 126 20.90 -43.55 -10.22
CA VAL A 126 20.44 -44.95 -10.36
C VAL A 126 21.37 -45.78 -11.23
N GLY A 127 21.96 -45.18 -12.26
CA GLY A 127 22.88 -45.83 -13.20
C GLY A 127 24.24 -46.18 -12.58
N GLY A 128 24.54 -45.73 -11.36
CA GLY A 128 25.66 -46.21 -10.57
C GLY A 128 27.04 -45.88 -11.14
N ILE A 129 27.18 -44.78 -11.89
CA ILE A 129 28.50 -44.34 -12.42
C ILE A 129 29.34 -43.64 -11.33
N ALA A 130 28.74 -43.27 -10.17
CA ALA A 130 29.45 -42.60 -9.08
C ALA A 130 29.21 -43.15 -7.64
N MET A 131 28.16 -43.93 -7.35
CA MET A 131 27.91 -44.51 -6.01
C MET A 131 26.95 -45.73 -6.08
N THR A 132 26.97 -46.60 -5.06
CA THR A 132 26.19 -47.85 -4.94
C THR A 132 24.72 -47.70 -5.34
N SER A 133 24.21 -48.62 -6.18
CA SER A 133 22.87 -48.53 -6.79
C SER A 133 21.76 -48.33 -5.75
N LEU A 134 21.08 -47.17 -5.78
CA LEU A 134 19.87 -46.98 -5.01
C LEU A 134 18.69 -47.73 -5.67
N PRO A 135 17.82 -48.39 -4.90
CA PRO A 135 16.68 -49.13 -5.44
C PRO A 135 15.68 -48.20 -6.14
N VAL A 136 15.20 -48.64 -7.31
CA VAL A 136 14.30 -47.90 -8.21
C VAL A 136 13.03 -47.38 -7.51
N ALA A 137 12.59 -48.05 -6.44
CA ALA A 137 11.45 -47.63 -5.62
C ALA A 137 11.66 -46.27 -4.93
N VAL A 138 12.88 -45.95 -4.48
CA VAL A 138 13.19 -44.66 -3.82
C VAL A 138 13.14 -43.52 -4.84
N VAL A 139 13.57 -43.79 -6.06
CA VAL A 139 13.58 -42.84 -7.17
C VAL A 139 12.17 -42.55 -7.68
N ALA A 140 11.34 -43.58 -7.84
CA ALA A 140 9.92 -43.40 -8.14
C ALA A 140 9.20 -42.60 -7.03
N GLY A 141 9.55 -42.87 -5.76
CA GLY A 141 9.03 -42.15 -4.60
C GLY A 141 9.37 -40.66 -4.62
N LEU A 142 10.63 -40.29 -4.91
CA LEU A 142 11.03 -38.88 -4.99
C LEU A 142 10.34 -38.14 -6.15
N LEU A 143 10.18 -38.77 -7.32
CA LEU A 143 9.44 -38.16 -8.42
C LEU A 143 7.96 -37.96 -8.09
N ALA A 144 7.33 -38.94 -7.46
CA ALA A 144 5.96 -38.79 -7.01
C ALA A 144 5.83 -37.64 -6.00
N ALA A 145 6.80 -37.50 -5.08
CA ALA A 145 6.83 -36.43 -4.09
C ALA A 145 7.02 -35.04 -4.71
N THR A 146 7.87 -34.88 -5.73
CA THR A 146 8.07 -33.59 -6.41
C THR A 146 6.84 -33.16 -7.20
N VAL A 147 6.18 -34.10 -7.89
CA VAL A 147 4.93 -33.84 -8.61
C VAL A 147 3.80 -33.47 -7.64
N LEU A 148 3.67 -34.20 -6.54
CA LEU A 148 2.70 -33.90 -5.48
C LEU A 148 2.94 -32.52 -4.85
N PHE A 149 4.20 -32.18 -4.56
CA PHE A 149 4.55 -30.89 -3.96
C PHE A 149 4.29 -29.72 -4.92
N ALA A 150 4.60 -29.87 -6.21
CA ALA A 150 4.30 -28.87 -7.23
C ALA A 150 2.80 -28.65 -7.38
N ALA A 151 2.01 -29.73 -7.45
CA ALA A 151 0.56 -29.67 -7.52
C ALA A 151 -0.05 -29.01 -6.27
N ALA A 152 0.43 -29.38 -5.07
CA ALA A 152 -0.02 -28.77 -3.82
C ALA A 152 0.25 -27.26 -3.79
N ARG A 153 1.41 -26.82 -4.29
CA ARG A 153 1.79 -25.40 -4.31
C ARG A 153 0.92 -24.57 -5.28
N ASP A 154 0.54 -25.15 -6.43
CA ASP A 154 -0.39 -24.50 -7.37
C ASP A 154 -1.83 -24.47 -6.84
N VAL A 155 -2.28 -25.54 -6.17
CA VAL A 155 -3.61 -25.61 -5.55
C VAL A 155 -3.74 -24.64 -4.37
N ILE A 156 -2.66 -24.23 -3.70
CA ILE A 156 -2.69 -23.23 -2.62
C ILE A 156 -2.76 -21.79 -3.16
N LYS A 157 -2.09 -21.48 -4.28
CA LYS A 157 -2.10 -20.12 -4.85
C LYS A 157 -3.48 -19.66 -5.32
N ILE A 158 -4.22 -20.55 -5.98
CA ILE A 158 -5.53 -20.25 -6.59
C ILE A 158 -6.59 -19.82 -5.55
N PRO A 159 -6.83 -20.54 -4.44
CA PRO A 159 -7.81 -20.15 -3.42
C PRO A 159 -7.33 -18.98 -2.57
N VAL A 160 -6.02 -18.83 -2.32
CA VAL A 160 -5.49 -17.66 -1.59
C VAL A 160 -5.70 -16.37 -2.38
N LEU A 161 -5.49 -16.40 -3.70
CA LEU A 161 -5.83 -15.28 -4.58
C LEU A 161 -7.34 -15.03 -4.66
N ALA A 162 -8.14 -16.10 -4.71
CA ALA A 162 -9.61 -15.99 -4.74
C ALA A 162 -10.18 -15.44 -3.43
N HIS A 163 -9.53 -15.73 -2.29
CA HIS A 163 -9.92 -15.22 -0.99
C HIS A 163 -9.46 -13.76 -0.77
N LEU A 164 -8.36 -13.33 -1.40
CA LEU A 164 -7.89 -11.93 -1.44
C LEU A 164 -8.63 -11.08 -2.48
N ARG A 165 -9.94 -11.30 -2.65
CA ARG A 165 -10.86 -10.64 -3.57
C ARG A 165 -10.97 -9.13 -3.32
N ILE A 166 -9.91 -8.38 -3.61
CA ILE A 166 -9.94 -6.92 -3.79
C ILE A 166 -10.53 -6.69 -5.18
N ALA A 167 -11.84 -6.42 -5.16
CA ALA A 167 -12.65 -5.76 -6.16
C ALA A 167 -11.94 -5.34 -7.47
N TRP A 168 -12.07 -6.17 -8.50
CA TRP A 168 -12.23 -5.65 -9.86
C TRP A 168 -13.71 -5.68 -10.20
N ASN A 169 -14.46 -4.72 -9.66
CA ASN A 169 -15.80 -4.39 -10.11
C ASN A 169 -15.82 -2.88 -10.34
N ALA A 170 -15.20 -2.47 -11.44
CA ALA A 170 -15.49 -1.18 -12.07
C ALA A 170 -16.59 -1.45 -13.09
N GLY A 171 -17.84 -1.31 -12.63
CA GLY A 171 -19.02 -1.02 -13.43
C GLY A 171 -19.50 0.36 -13.05
#